data_AF-A0A6J1PNU5-F1
#
_entry.id   AF-A0A6J1PNU5-F1
#
_cell.length_a   1.000
_cell.length_b   1.000
_cell.length_c   1.000
_cell.angle_alpha   90.00
_cell.angle_beta   90.00
_cell.angle_gamma   90.00
#
_symmetry.space_group_name_H-M   'P 1'
#
loop_
_entity.id
_entity.type
_entity.pdbx_description
1 polymer ?
#
loop_
_entity_poly.entity_id
_entity_poly.type
_entity_poly.pdbx_seq_one_letter_code
_entity_poly.pdbx_strand_id
1 'polypeptide(L)'
;MEGEIETNSSCVSCTRQEIFDAIRMQLLSEYGKKVKELENYISLKTKRPFQCHADDKMALKNLFHTLKTKWIECNRTVSRFYNKNSEWLKGTIQLYCCPGPEELKVSEACTSKDDKPSTSSKPRGRPITDFEMLSDRSKRRRSNQLLKTHSTAELAFATSMSLRSSGAADAASIVKDVTTLSIRGSPRIAK
;
A
#
# COMPACT_ATOMS: atom_id res chain seq x y z
N MET A 1 18.69 -28.74 39.50
CA MET A 1 18.25 -27.38 39.89
C MET A 1 18.50 -26.50 38.68
N GLU A 2 17.64 -26.59 37.67
CA GLU A 2 17.72 -25.71 36.49
C GLU A 2 16.29 -25.40 36.09
N GLY A 3 15.79 -24.30 36.63
CA GLY A 3 14.46 -23.78 36.38
C GLY A 3 14.58 -22.32 35.98
N GLU A 4 14.10 -22.05 34.77
CA GLU A 4 13.52 -20.78 34.32
C GLU A 4 14.48 -19.60 34.09
N ILE A 5 14.91 -19.48 32.83
CA ILE A 5 15.31 -18.18 32.26
C ILE A 5 14.00 -17.40 32.06
N GLU A 6 13.59 -16.64 33.07
CA GLU A 6 12.57 -15.60 32.93
C GLU A 6 13.12 -14.51 31.99
N THR A 7 12.89 -14.65 30.68
CA THR A 7 12.99 -13.52 29.78
C THR A 7 11.91 -12.53 30.19
N ASN A 8 12.29 -11.49 30.92
CA ASN A 8 11.44 -10.35 31.28
C ASN A 8 11.00 -9.58 30.03
N SER A 9 10.13 -10.17 29.22
CA SER A 9 9.39 -9.51 28.17
C SER A 9 8.39 -8.57 28.84
N SER A 10 8.79 -7.32 29.04
CA SER A 10 7.93 -6.29 29.64
C SER A 10 6.74 -6.01 28.71
N CYS A 11 5.68 -6.79 28.87
CA CYS A 11 4.42 -6.66 28.19
C CYS A 11 3.59 -5.53 28.82
N VAL A 12 3.05 -4.63 27.99
CA VAL A 12 2.15 -3.56 28.42
C VAL A 12 0.76 -3.82 27.85
N SER A 13 -0.23 -3.95 28.72
CA SER A 13 -1.64 -4.00 28.30
C SER A 13 -2.25 -2.60 28.28
N CYS A 14 -2.83 -2.21 27.15
CA CYS A 14 -3.59 -0.96 27.00
C CYS A 14 -4.98 -1.24 26.44
N THR A 15 -5.98 -0.45 26.83
CA THR A 15 -7.30 -0.51 26.18
C THR A 15 -7.26 0.20 24.82
N ARG A 16 -8.15 -0.18 23.90
CA ARG A 16 -8.30 0.55 22.63
C ARG A 16 -8.72 1.99 22.84
N GLN A 17 -9.43 2.28 23.93
CA GLN A 17 -9.76 3.63 24.36
C GLN A 17 -8.51 4.45 24.68
N GLU A 18 -7.63 3.94 25.54
CA GLU A 18 -6.37 4.62 25.89
C GLU A 18 -5.51 4.88 24.65
N ILE A 19 -5.43 3.92 23.74
CA ILE A 19 -4.71 4.07 22.47
C ILE A 19 -5.34 5.18 21.63
N PHE A 20 -6.67 5.22 21.52
CA PHE A 20 -7.37 6.28 20.81
C PHE A 20 -7.11 7.64 21.43
N ASP A 21 -7.19 7.75 22.76
CA ASP A 21 -6.99 9.01 23.48
C ASP A 21 -5.58 9.55 23.29
N ALA A 22 -4.58 8.66 23.26
CA ALA A 22 -3.19 8.99 22.98
C ALA A 22 -3.00 9.55 21.56
N ILE A 23 -3.60 8.92 20.54
CA ILE A 23 -3.29 9.25 19.15
C ILE A 23 -4.38 10.07 18.44
N ARG A 24 -5.50 10.42 19.07
CA ARG A 24 -6.67 11.02 18.38
C ARG A 24 -6.32 12.29 17.61
N MET A 25 -5.42 13.12 18.15
CA MET A 25 -4.96 14.36 17.51
C MET A 25 -4.11 14.08 16.26
N GLN A 26 -3.48 12.92 16.21
CA GLN A 26 -2.60 12.48 15.12
C GLN A 26 -3.25 11.38 14.27
N LEU A 27 -4.51 11.02 14.47
CA LEU A 27 -5.12 9.84 13.85
C LEU A 27 -5.15 9.93 12.30
N LEU A 28 -5.20 11.16 11.77
CA LEU A 28 -5.18 11.44 10.34
C LEU A 28 -3.77 11.62 9.76
N SER A 29 -2.74 11.70 10.60
CA SER A 29 -1.37 11.88 10.16
C SER A 29 -0.75 10.55 9.67
N GLU A 30 0.49 10.64 9.22
CA GLU A 30 1.26 9.50 8.74
C GLU A 30 1.41 8.42 9.82
N TYR A 31 1.59 7.17 9.38
CA TYR A 31 1.72 6.02 10.27
C TYR A 31 2.84 6.20 11.31
N GLY A 32 4.02 6.66 10.88
CA GLY A 32 5.16 6.85 11.77
C GLY A 32 4.91 7.83 12.90
N LYS A 33 4.16 8.91 12.65
CA LYS A 33 3.80 9.91 13.68
C LYS A 33 2.88 9.30 14.75
N LYS A 34 1.91 8.49 14.33
CA LYS A 34 0.97 7.80 15.24
C LYS A 34 1.68 6.78 16.13
N VAL A 35 2.62 6.02 15.58
CA VAL A 35 3.39 5.05 16.35
C VAL A 35 4.25 5.77 17.39
N LYS A 36 4.97 6.83 17.00
CA LYS A 36 5.77 7.62 17.94
C LYS A 36 4.94 8.22 19.07
N GLU A 37 3.78 8.77 18.75
CA GLU A 37 2.88 9.33 19.76
C GLU A 37 2.41 8.25 20.75
N LEU A 38 2.07 7.06 20.25
CA LEU A 38 1.69 5.93 21.10
C LEU A 38 2.86 5.45 21.96
N GLU A 39 4.07 5.33 21.40
CA GLU A 39 5.28 4.95 22.13
C GLU A 39 5.60 5.96 23.24
N ASN A 40 5.47 7.25 22.97
CA ASN A 40 5.63 8.32 23.95
C ASN A 40 4.59 8.21 25.08
N TYR A 41 3.32 8.00 24.72
CA TYR A 41 2.24 7.82 25.70
C TYR A 41 2.49 6.61 26.61
N ILE A 42 2.88 5.47 26.04
CA ILE A 42 3.19 4.25 26.80
C ILE A 42 4.43 4.45 27.66
N SER A 43 5.44 5.15 27.16
CA SER A 43 6.65 5.46 27.92
C SER A 43 6.34 6.34 29.13
N LEU A 44 5.45 7.33 28.96
CA LEU A 44 4.97 8.19 30.05
C LEU A 44 4.15 7.40 31.08
N LYS A 45 3.26 6.51 30.61
CA LYS A 45 2.40 5.67 31.47
C LYS A 45 3.21 4.68 32.31
N THR A 46 4.23 4.06 31.72
CA THR A 46 5.05 3.02 32.36
C THR A 46 6.30 3.58 33.05
N LYS A 47 6.61 4.86 32.84
CA LYS A 47 7.86 5.53 33.29
C LYS A 47 9.12 4.80 32.82
N ARG A 48 9.05 4.12 31.67
CA ARG A 48 10.16 3.38 31.06
C ARG A 48 10.22 3.70 29.57
N PRO A 49 11.41 3.70 28.95
CA PRO A 49 11.49 3.83 27.51
C PRO A 49 10.81 2.61 26.86
N PHE A 50 9.85 2.87 25.97
CA PHE A 50 9.12 1.83 25.26
C PHE A 50 9.30 1.99 23.75
N GLN A 51 9.68 0.89 23.09
CA GLN A 51 9.66 0.77 21.64
C GLN A 51 8.90 -0.48 21.25
N CYS A 52 7.96 -0.31 20.31
CA CYS A 52 7.07 -1.38 19.93
C CYS A 52 7.82 -2.45 19.11
N HIS A 53 7.59 -3.74 19.43
CA HIS A 53 8.12 -4.86 18.66
C HIS A 53 7.62 -4.86 17.19
N ALA A 54 8.38 -5.48 16.28
CA ALA A 54 8.06 -5.48 14.85
C ALA A 54 6.70 -6.12 14.53
N ASP A 55 6.34 -7.20 15.21
CA ASP A 55 5.06 -7.89 15.00
C ASP A 55 3.87 -7.06 15.50
N ASP A 56 4.05 -6.37 16.63
CA ASP A 56 3.03 -5.49 17.21
C ASP A 56 2.79 -4.26 16.33
N LYS A 57 3.80 -3.79 15.59
CA LYS A 57 3.61 -2.72 14.59
C LYS A 57 2.60 -3.15 13.52
N MET A 58 2.55 -4.41 13.13
CA MET A 58 1.54 -4.87 12.15
C MET A 58 0.13 -4.89 12.76
N ALA A 59 -0.01 -5.34 14.02
CA ALA A 59 -1.27 -5.29 14.74
C ALA A 59 -1.76 -3.83 14.94
N LEU A 60 -0.85 -2.92 15.31
CA LEU A 60 -1.12 -1.49 15.44
C LEU A 60 -1.54 -0.84 14.13
N LYS A 61 -0.94 -1.23 13.00
CA LYS A 61 -1.34 -0.72 11.67
C LYS A 61 -2.80 -1.02 11.37
N ASN A 62 -3.24 -2.25 11.62
CA ASN A 62 -4.63 -2.66 11.44
C ASN A 62 -5.56 -1.92 12.42
N LEU A 63 -5.17 -1.83 13.70
CA LEU A 63 -5.91 -1.10 14.71
C LEU A 63 -6.09 0.38 14.34
N PHE A 64 -5.02 1.07 13.94
CA PHE A 64 -5.06 2.47 13.55
C PHE A 64 -5.95 2.69 12.33
N HIS A 65 -5.96 1.75 11.40
CA HIS A 65 -6.90 1.79 10.28
C HIS A 65 -8.35 1.68 10.78
N THR A 66 -8.66 0.71 11.63
CA THR A 66 -10.00 0.54 12.21
C THR A 66 -10.44 1.76 13.02
N LEU A 67 -9.55 2.32 13.85
CA LEU A 67 -9.80 3.54 14.62
C LEU A 67 -10.11 4.71 13.69
N LYS A 68 -9.31 4.89 12.63
CA LYS A 68 -9.54 5.96 11.65
C LYS A 68 -10.90 5.82 10.98
N THR A 69 -11.27 4.62 10.53
CA THR A 69 -12.56 4.37 9.88
C THR A 69 -13.73 4.67 10.84
N LYS A 70 -13.71 4.10 12.05
CA LYS A 70 -14.73 4.36 13.07
C LYS A 70 -14.80 5.83 13.49
N TRP A 71 -13.67 6.53 13.52
CA TRP A 71 -13.61 7.95 13.83
C TRP A 71 -14.28 8.81 12.77
N ILE A 72 -14.04 8.49 11.49
CA ILE A 72 -14.67 9.18 10.36
C ILE A 72 -16.18 8.93 10.34
N GLU A 73 -16.62 7.69 10.57
CA GLU A 73 -18.06 7.35 10.67
C GLU A 73 -18.80 8.09 11.78
N CYS A 74 -18.10 8.46 12.85
CA CYS A 74 -18.67 9.22 13.97
C CYS A 74 -18.59 10.74 13.76
N ASN A 75 -18.36 11.19 12.52
CA ASN A 75 -18.14 12.59 12.16
C ASN A 75 -17.07 13.26 13.03
N ARG A 76 -16.04 12.51 13.42
CA ARG A 76 -14.94 13.01 14.25
C ARG A 76 -15.41 13.70 15.53
N THR A 77 -16.51 13.21 16.11
CA THR A 77 -17.06 13.72 17.37
C THR A 77 -16.75 12.73 18.49
N VAL A 78 -16.06 13.19 19.53
CA VAL A 78 -15.57 12.35 20.64
C VAL A 78 -16.71 11.63 21.35
N SER A 79 -17.74 12.35 21.78
CA SER A 79 -18.88 11.74 22.50
C SER A 79 -19.63 10.70 21.66
N ARG A 80 -19.82 10.96 20.35
CA ARG A 80 -20.44 9.98 19.44
C ARG A 80 -19.58 8.74 19.27
N PHE A 81 -18.26 8.92 19.18
CA PHE A 81 -17.32 7.82 19.03
C PHE A 81 -17.32 6.87 20.23
N TYR A 82 -17.28 7.41 21.46
CA TYR A 82 -17.36 6.60 22.67
C TYR A 82 -18.70 5.89 22.80
N ASN A 83 -19.82 6.59 22.56
CA ASN A 83 -21.15 5.97 22.69
C ASN A 83 -21.36 4.84 21.68
N LYS A 84 -20.98 5.06 20.40
CA LYS A 84 -21.19 4.08 19.32
C LYS A 84 -20.24 2.89 19.41
N ASN A 85 -19.03 3.06 19.94
CA ASN A 85 -17.98 2.03 19.92
C ASN A 85 -17.56 1.57 21.33
N SER A 86 -18.34 1.87 22.37
CA SER A 86 -17.99 1.64 23.78
C SER A 86 -17.53 0.21 24.05
N GLU A 87 -18.29 -0.79 23.62
CA GLU A 87 -17.96 -2.21 23.80
C GLU A 87 -16.65 -2.60 23.13
N TRP A 88 -16.43 -2.12 21.90
CA TRP A 88 -15.20 -2.40 21.16
C TRP A 88 -13.99 -1.71 21.80
N LEU A 89 -14.17 -0.51 22.34
CA LEU A 89 -13.12 0.29 22.98
C LEU A 89 -12.63 -0.30 24.32
N LYS A 90 -13.50 -1.03 25.03
CA LYS A 90 -13.15 -1.77 26.26
C LYS A 90 -12.15 -2.90 26.02
N GLY A 91 -12.03 -3.39 24.78
CA GLY A 91 -11.06 -4.46 24.48
C GLY A 91 -9.62 -4.01 24.70
N THR A 92 -8.80 -4.93 25.19
CA THR A 92 -7.38 -4.71 25.50
C THR A 92 -6.48 -5.25 24.40
N ILE A 93 -5.28 -4.68 24.32
CA ILE A 93 -4.20 -5.11 23.44
C ILE A 93 -2.94 -5.20 24.29
N GLN A 94 -2.21 -6.30 24.12
CA GLN A 94 -0.90 -6.51 24.73
C GLN A 94 0.15 -6.06 23.71
N LEU A 95 1.05 -5.19 24.15
CA LEU A 95 2.16 -4.67 23.35
C LEU A 95 3.45 -5.06 24.06
N TYR A 96 4.35 -5.69 23.33
CA TYR A 96 5.64 -6.11 23.83
C TYR A 96 6.68 -5.05 23.50
N CYS A 97 7.49 -4.73 24.52
CA CYS A 97 8.64 -3.87 24.32
C CYS A 97 9.72 -4.67 23.59
N CYS A 98 10.35 -4.06 22.58
CA CYS A 98 11.60 -4.60 22.09
C CYS A 98 12.63 -4.56 23.23
N PRO A 99 13.35 -5.65 23.55
CA PRO A 99 14.53 -5.55 24.36
C PRO A 99 15.54 -4.69 23.58
N GLY A 100 15.90 -3.53 24.13
CA GLY A 100 16.88 -2.66 23.51
C GLY A 100 18.23 -3.36 23.49
N PRO A 101 18.95 -3.38 22.36
CA PRO A 101 20.37 -3.68 22.38
C PRO A 101 21.08 -2.48 23.00
N GLU A 102 21.60 -2.65 24.22
CA GLU A 102 22.76 -1.88 24.64
C GLU A 102 23.89 -2.19 23.64
N GLU A 103 24.29 -1.15 22.90
CA GLU A 103 25.49 -1.07 22.05
C GLU A 103 25.76 -2.22 21.05
N LEU A 104 25.18 -2.13 19.85
CA LEU A 104 25.89 -2.58 18.64
C LEU A 104 26.14 -1.38 17.72
N LYS A 105 27.43 -1.05 17.68
CA LYS A 105 28.08 0.09 17.05
C LYS A 105 27.62 0.31 15.62
N VAL A 106 27.54 1.60 15.30
CA VAL A 106 27.69 2.17 13.97
C VAL A 106 28.88 1.49 13.27
N SER A 107 28.62 0.69 12.25
CA SER A 107 29.59 0.39 11.20
C SER A 107 29.08 1.01 9.91
N GLU A 108 29.52 2.24 9.68
CA GLU A 108 29.66 2.78 8.33
C GLU A 108 30.67 1.93 7.56
N ALA A 109 30.19 1.16 6.58
CA ALA A 109 30.99 0.76 5.43
C ALA A 109 30.08 0.30 4.29
N CYS A 110 29.99 1.17 3.28
CA CYS A 110 29.90 0.93 1.84
C CYS A 110 29.26 -0.37 1.30
N THR A 111 28.31 -0.22 0.36
CA THR A 111 28.41 -0.80 -1.00
C THR A 111 27.26 -0.33 -1.90
N SER A 112 27.65 0.27 -3.04
CA SER A 112 27.00 0.30 -4.36
C SER A 112 25.47 0.34 -4.48
N LYS A 113 24.99 1.41 -5.12
CA LYS A 113 23.79 1.40 -5.95
C LYS A 113 23.95 0.34 -7.05
N ASP A 114 22.83 -0.23 -7.46
CA ASP A 114 22.67 -1.23 -8.53
C ASP A 114 22.86 -2.70 -8.10
N ASP A 115 21.91 -3.21 -7.31
CA ASP A 115 21.48 -4.60 -7.48
C ASP A 115 19.98 -4.72 -7.14
N LYS A 116 19.21 -5.05 -8.17
CA LYS A 116 17.77 -5.29 -8.08
C LYS A 116 17.59 -6.63 -7.37
N PRO A 117 16.93 -6.71 -6.19
CA PRO A 117 16.69 -8.00 -5.58
C PRO A 117 15.74 -8.80 -6.47
N SER A 118 16.28 -9.84 -7.12
CA SER A 118 15.51 -10.84 -7.83
C SER A 118 14.82 -11.73 -6.80
N THR A 119 13.80 -11.18 -6.15
CA THR A 119 12.88 -11.94 -5.34
C THR A 119 11.89 -12.60 -6.29
N SER A 120 11.94 -13.93 -6.38
CA SER A 120 10.86 -14.76 -6.91
C SER A 120 9.63 -14.57 -6.01
N SER A 121 8.97 -13.43 -6.15
CA SER A 121 7.71 -13.14 -5.49
C SER A 121 6.62 -13.74 -6.36
N LYS A 122 6.08 -14.89 -5.94
CA LYS A 122 4.68 -15.17 -6.26
C LYS A 122 3.90 -13.90 -5.89
N PRO A 123 3.12 -13.29 -6.80
CA PRO A 123 2.49 -12.02 -6.54
C PRO A 123 1.59 -12.15 -5.31
N ARG A 124 2.02 -11.58 -4.18
CA ARG A 124 1.16 -11.43 -3.00
C ARG A 124 0.14 -10.35 -3.34
N GLY A 125 -1.13 -10.71 -3.42
CA GLY A 125 -2.22 -9.80 -3.73
C GLY A 125 -3.33 -10.45 -4.55
N ARG A 126 -4.21 -9.60 -5.11
CA ARG A 126 -5.30 -10.05 -6.01
C ARG A 126 -4.68 -10.76 -7.23
N PRO A 127 -5.18 -11.95 -7.62
CA PRO A 127 -4.69 -12.66 -8.79
C PRO A 127 -4.73 -11.74 -10.02
N ILE A 128 -3.62 -11.71 -10.75
CA ILE A 128 -3.50 -10.94 -11.99
C ILE A 128 -4.22 -11.75 -13.06
N THR A 129 -5.30 -11.21 -13.58
CA THR A 129 -5.98 -11.78 -14.75
C THR A 129 -5.25 -11.36 -16.02
N ASP A 130 -5.25 -12.26 -17.00
CA ASP A 130 -4.73 -12.00 -18.34
C ASP A 130 -5.44 -10.83 -19.00
N PHE A 131 -4.75 -10.18 -19.95
CA PHE A 131 -5.28 -8.99 -20.61
C PHE A 131 -6.63 -9.26 -21.29
N GLU A 132 -6.79 -10.43 -21.94
CA GLU A 132 -8.02 -10.78 -22.66
C GLU A 132 -9.26 -10.89 -21.76
N MET A 133 -9.07 -11.40 -20.54
CA MET A 133 -10.13 -11.65 -19.56
C MET A 133 -10.51 -10.41 -18.72
N LEU A 134 -9.88 -9.26 -18.98
CA LEU A 134 -10.21 -8.02 -18.31
C LEU A 134 -11.48 -7.37 -18.85
N SER A 135 -12.18 -6.64 -17.97
CA SER A 135 -13.21 -5.68 -18.40
C SER A 135 -12.61 -4.53 -19.21
N ASP A 136 -13.39 -3.94 -20.12
CA ASP A 136 -12.94 -2.84 -20.99
C ASP A 136 -12.34 -1.66 -20.21
N ARG A 137 -12.95 -1.30 -19.08
CA ARG A 137 -12.42 -0.24 -18.19
C ARG A 137 -11.00 -0.58 -17.72
N SER A 138 -10.74 -1.84 -17.41
CA SER A 138 -9.44 -2.30 -16.94
C SER A 138 -8.43 -2.39 -18.09
N LYS A 139 -8.85 -2.82 -19.29
CA LYS A 139 -8.03 -2.80 -20.52
C LYS A 139 -7.55 -1.39 -20.83
N ARG A 140 -8.47 -0.40 -20.85
CA ARG A 140 -8.15 1.03 -21.06
C ARG A 140 -7.16 1.58 -20.03
N ARG A 141 -7.32 1.19 -18.76
CA ARG A 141 -6.39 1.63 -17.71
C ARG A 141 -5.00 1.01 -17.88
N ARG A 142 -4.90 -0.28 -18.21
CA ARG A 142 -3.61 -0.94 -18.44
C ARG A 142 -2.89 -0.39 -19.68
N SER A 143 -3.61 -0.13 -20.76
CA SER A 143 -3.01 0.44 -21.98
C SER A 143 -2.67 1.93 -21.88
N ASN A 144 -3.15 2.64 -20.86
CA ASN A 144 -2.93 4.09 -20.69
C ASN A 144 -1.44 4.47 -20.64
N GLN A 145 -0.58 3.61 -20.06
CA GLN A 145 0.85 3.86 -20.02
C GLN A 145 1.45 3.86 -21.44
N LEU A 146 1.13 2.84 -22.25
CA LEU A 146 1.61 2.73 -23.63
C LEU A 146 1.14 3.91 -24.49
N LEU A 147 -0.11 4.34 -24.30
CA LEU A 147 -0.68 5.50 -25.01
C LEU A 147 -0.02 6.84 -24.65
N LYS A 148 0.61 6.94 -23.47
CA LYS A 148 1.31 8.15 -23.04
C LYS A 148 2.76 8.18 -23.52
N THR A 149 3.38 7.02 -23.68
CA THR A 149 4.80 6.91 -24.03
C THR A 149 5.05 6.88 -25.53
N HIS A 150 4.09 6.39 -26.32
CA HIS A 150 4.25 6.21 -27.75
C HIS A 150 3.23 7.01 -28.55
N SER A 151 3.64 7.46 -29.72
CA SER A 151 2.78 8.11 -30.69
C SER A 151 1.82 7.10 -31.34
N THR A 152 0.72 7.62 -31.89
CA THR A 152 -0.27 6.80 -32.61
C THR A 152 0.34 6.10 -33.83
N ALA A 153 1.28 6.76 -34.53
CA ALA A 153 1.98 6.19 -35.68
C ALA A 153 2.87 5.00 -35.28
N GLU A 154 3.63 5.12 -34.18
CA GLU A 154 4.45 4.03 -33.65
C GLU A 154 3.59 2.84 -33.22
N LEU A 155 2.47 3.10 -32.54
CA LEU A 155 1.55 2.04 -32.09
C LEU A 155 0.88 1.33 -33.28
N ALA A 156 0.47 2.07 -34.31
CA ALA A 156 -0.07 1.51 -35.56
C ALA A 156 0.95 0.61 -36.26
N PHE A 157 2.19 1.09 -36.38
CA PHE A 157 3.28 0.33 -36.98
C PHE A 157 3.58 -0.94 -36.18
N ALA A 158 3.74 -0.83 -34.85
CA ALA A 158 3.97 -1.96 -33.97
C ALA A 158 2.85 -3.02 -34.05
N THR A 159 1.60 -2.57 -34.12
CA THR A 159 0.43 -3.45 -34.33
C THR A 159 0.55 -4.19 -35.66
N SER A 160 0.89 -3.50 -36.76
CA SER A 160 1.08 -4.14 -38.07
C SER A 160 2.21 -5.19 -38.07
N MET A 161 3.30 -4.94 -37.35
CA MET A 161 4.41 -5.89 -37.22
C MET A 161 4.02 -7.11 -36.37
N SER A 162 3.29 -6.88 -35.28
CA SER A 162 2.76 -7.95 -34.42
C SER A 162 1.78 -8.87 -35.16
N LEU A 163 0.91 -8.31 -36.01
CA LEU A 163 0.00 -9.09 -36.84
C LEU A 163 0.72 -9.89 -37.92
N ARG A 164 1.81 -9.37 -38.49
CA ARG A 164 2.63 -10.13 -39.46
C ARG A 164 3.35 -11.30 -38.79
N SER A 165 3.92 -11.09 -37.61
CA SER A 165 4.63 -12.15 -36.89
C SER A 165 3.68 -13.25 -36.39
N SER A 166 2.41 -12.94 -36.12
CA SER A 166 1.38 -13.93 -35.79
C SER A 166 0.78 -14.64 -37.01
N GLY A 167 1.22 -14.31 -38.24
CA GLY A 167 0.74 -14.91 -39.49
C GLY A 167 -0.51 -14.24 -40.08
N ALA A 168 -1.05 -13.20 -39.44
CA ALA A 168 -2.23 -12.46 -39.90
C ALA A 168 -1.85 -11.33 -40.88
N ALA A 169 -1.27 -11.71 -42.03
CA ALA A 169 -0.75 -10.76 -43.03
C ALA A 169 -1.83 -9.81 -43.58
N ASP A 170 -3.04 -10.32 -43.83
CA ASP A 170 -4.16 -9.51 -44.36
C ASP A 170 -4.61 -8.44 -43.36
N ALA A 171 -4.76 -8.82 -42.08
CA ALA A 171 -5.09 -7.88 -41.01
C ALA A 171 -4.01 -6.79 -40.85
N ALA A 172 -2.74 -7.16 -41.00
CA ALA A 172 -1.65 -6.20 -41.00
C ALA A 172 -1.71 -5.22 -42.18
N SER A 173 -2.15 -5.67 -43.36
CA SER A 173 -2.37 -4.79 -44.52
C SER A 173 -3.47 -3.79 -44.22
N ILE A 174 -4.61 -4.24 -43.68
CA ILE A 174 -5.75 -3.37 -43.34
C ILE A 174 -5.34 -2.28 -42.34
N VAL A 175 -4.62 -2.63 -41.27
CA VAL A 175 -4.15 -1.65 -40.27
C VAL A 175 -3.24 -0.61 -40.93
N LYS A 176 -2.33 -1.04 -41.82
CA LYS A 176 -1.46 -0.13 -42.56
C LYS A 176 -2.26 0.79 -43.48
N ASP A 177 -3.22 0.24 -44.22
CA ASP A 177 -4.04 1.01 -45.15
C ASP A 177 -4.89 2.04 -44.41
N VAL A 178 -5.58 1.67 -43.33
CA VAL A 178 -6.40 2.59 -42.53
C VAL A 178 -5.57 3.69 -41.88
N THR A 179 -4.32 3.40 -41.50
CA THR A 179 -3.45 4.37 -40.80
C THR A 179 -2.65 5.27 -41.75
N THR A 180 -2.40 4.84 -42.99
CA THR A 180 -1.66 5.61 -44.01
C THR A 180 -2.56 6.31 -45.02
N LEU A 181 -3.70 5.71 -45.35
CA LEU A 181 -4.77 6.36 -46.10
C LEU A 181 -5.48 7.32 -45.15
N SER A 182 -4.88 8.47 -44.93
CA SER A 182 -5.62 9.63 -44.45
C SER A 182 -6.79 9.82 -45.42
N ILE A 183 -8.01 9.56 -44.96
CA ILE A 183 -9.23 10.04 -45.61
C ILE A 183 -9.14 11.57 -45.55
N ARG A 184 -8.40 12.15 -46.50
CA ARG A 184 -8.56 13.55 -46.87
C ARG A 184 -10.04 13.69 -47.19
N GLY A 185 -10.68 14.61 -46.48
CA GLY A 185 -12.12 14.62 -46.23
C GLY A 185 -12.98 14.31 -47.45
N SER A 186 -14.11 13.66 -47.17
CA SER A 186 -15.25 13.58 -48.08
C SER A 186 -15.44 14.93 -48.79
N PRO A 187 -15.51 15.00 -50.13
CA PRO A 187 -15.74 16.25 -50.81
C PRO A 187 -17.04 16.86 -50.29
N ARG A 188 -17.00 18.09 -49.77
CA ARG A 188 -18.22 18.86 -49.54
C ARG A 188 -18.89 19.00 -50.90
N ILE A 189 -20.02 18.32 -51.08
CA ILE A 189 -20.93 18.57 -52.19
C ILE A 189 -21.47 19.99 -51.98
N ALA A 190 -20.96 20.95 -52.74
CA ALA A 190 -21.54 22.27 -52.82
C ALA A 190 -22.92 22.15 -53.52
N LYS A 191 -23.96 22.65 -52.87
CA LYS A 191 -25.25 22.95 -53.51
C LYS A 191 -25.19 24.34 -54.12
#